data_AF-A0A0T9U478-F1
#
_entry.id   AF-A0A0T9U478-F1
#
_cell.length_a   1.000
_cell.length_b   1.000
_cell.length_c   1.000
_cell.angle_alpha   90.00
_cell.angle_beta   90.00
_cell.angle_gamma   90.00
#
_symmetry.space_group_name_H-M   'P 1'
#
loop_
_entity.id
_entity.type
_entity.pdbx_description
1 polymer ?
#
loop_
_entity_poly.entity_id
_entity_poly.type
_entity_poly.pdbx_seq_one_letter_code
_entity_poly.pdbx_strand_id
1 'polypeptide(L)'
;MFTVYHSNQLDLLKALTTALIEREPLDNPFQQEVVLVQSPGMAQWLQMQLAQQFSIAANIEFPLPATFIWDMFTRVLPGIPKESVYETRVYSP
;
A
#
# COMPACT_ATOMS: atom_id res chain seq x y z
N MET A 1 10.52 -0.15 -13.57
CA MET A 1 11.47 -1.17 -13.06
C MET A 1 10.80 -1.86 -11.89
N PHE A 2 10.87 -3.19 -11.79
CA PHE A 2 10.41 -3.91 -10.60
C PHE A 2 11.62 -4.28 -9.75
N THR A 3 11.70 -3.74 -8.54
CA THR A 3 12.86 -3.90 -7.65
C THR A 3 12.46 -4.71 -6.42
N VAL A 4 13.29 -5.70 -6.06
CA VAL A 4 13.06 -6.56 -4.89
C VAL A 4 14.14 -6.29 -3.86
N TYR A 5 13.73 -5.96 -2.64
CA TYR A 5 14.61 -5.78 -1.50
C TYR A 5 14.41 -6.93 -0.51
N HIS A 6 15.50 -7.60 -0.16
CA HIS A 6 15.48 -8.72 0.78
C HIS A 6 16.11 -8.31 2.12
N SER A 7 15.44 -8.64 3.21
CA SER A 7 15.94 -8.50 4.57
C SER A 7 15.19 -9.47 5.48
N ASN A 8 15.86 -9.97 6.51
CA ASN A 8 15.24 -10.72 7.60
C ASN A 8 14.86 -9.81 8.79
N GLN A 9 15.18 -8.52 8.72
CA GLN A 9 14.83 -7.51 9.71
C GLN A 9 13.82 -6.55 9.11
N LEU A 10 12.62 -6.54 9.68
CA LEU A 10 11.53 -5.68 9.21
C LEU A 10 11.84 -4.20 9.39
N ASP A 11 12.54 -3.83 10.46
CA ASP A 11 12.98 -2.46 10.71
C ASP A 11 13.88 -1.89 9.61
N LEU A 12 14.71 -2.74 9.00
CA LEU A 12 15.56 -2.32 7.88
C LEU A 12 14.71 -2.06 6.63
N LEU A 13 13.72 -2.91 6.35
CA LEU A 13 12.79 -2.68 5.23
C LEU A 13 11.97 -1.41 5.43
N LYS A 14 11.51 -1.17 6.66
CA LYS A 14 10.84 0.09 7.04
C LYS A 14 11.75 1.29 6.77
N ALA A 15 13.00 1.26 7.25
CA ALA A 15 13.95 2.36 7.07
C ALA A 15 14.26 2.61 5.58
N LEU A 16 14.31 1.55 4.79
CA LEU A 16 14.44 1.66 3.35
C LEU A 16 13.21 2.31 2.72
N THR A 17 12.00 1.90 3.09
CA THR A 17 10.76 2.51 2.60
C THR A 17 10.71 4.00 2.91
N THR A 18 11.06 4.41 4.14
CA THR A 18 11.10 5.84 4.49
C THR A 18 12.12 6.61 3.68
N ALA A 19 13.32 6.04 3.48
CA ALA A 19 14.36 6.69 2.68
C ALA A 19 13.97 6.82 1.20
N LEU A 20 13.21 5.86 0.65
CA LEU A 20 12.70 5.94 -0.73
C LEU A 20 11.65 7.05 -0.88
N ILE A 21 10.71 7.14 0.06
CA ILE A 21 9.68 8.19 0.08
C ILE A 21 10.32 9.59 0.18
N GLU A 22 11.32 9.77 1.04
CA GLU A 22 12.02 11.06 1.16
C GLU A 22 12.85 11.40 -0.08
N ARG A 23 13.47 10.41 -0.71
CA ARG A 23 14.35 10.62 -1.87
C ARG A 23 13.56 11.03 -3.12
N GLU A 24 12.40 10.42 -3.32
CA GLU A 24 11.58 10.58 -4.53
C GLU A 24 10.12 10.87 -4.13
N PRO A 25 9.82 12.08 -3.63
CA PRO A 25 8.46 12.45 -3.29
C PRO A 25 7.57 12.46 -4.53
N LEU A 26 6.27 12.16 -4.34
CA LEU A 26 5.28 12.19 -5.42
C LEU A 26 5.15 13.59 -6.03
N ASP A 27 5.04 13.67 -7.36
CA ASP A 27 4.93 14.94 -8.10
C ASP A 27 3.63 15.71 -7.76
N ASN A 28 2.55 14.98 -7.46
CA ASN A 28 1.25 15.57 -7.13
C ASN A 28 1.00 15.53 -5.61
N PRO A 29 0.79 16.69 -4.96
CA PRO A 29 0.62 16.76 -3.49
C PRO A 29 -0.66 16.09 -2.97
N PHE A 30 -1.66 15.83 -3.81
CA PHE A 30 -2.88 15.11 -3.43
C PHE A 30 -2.83 13.62 -3.77
N GLN A 31 -1.80 13.18 -4.47
CA GLN A 31 -1.64 11.76 -4.78
C GLN A 31 -1.35 10.99 -3.49
N GLN A 32 -2.00 9.85 -3.36
CA GLN A 32 -1.83 8.97 -2.21
C GLN A 32 -0.56 8.14 -2.39
N GLU A 33 0.19 7.99 -1.30
CA GLU A 33 1.17 6.91 -1.23
C GLU A 33 0.44 5.57 -1.18
N VAL A 34 0.93 4.55 -1.88
CA VAL A 34 0.29 3.23 -1.92
C VAL A 34 1.28 2.19 -1.43
N VAL A 35 0.94 1.53 -0.32
CA VAL A 35 1.76 0.45 0.24
C VAL A 35 0.93 -0.80 0.43
N LEU A 36 1.17 -1.82 -0.39
CA LEU A 36 0.47 -3.10 -0.26
C LEU A 36 0.85 -3.78 1.06
N VAL A 37 -0.16 -4.26 1.79
CA VAL A 37 0.02 -4.94 3.08
C VAL A 37 -0.72 -6.28 3.09
N GLN A 38 -0.32 -7.19 3.97
CA GLN A 38 -0.95 -8.52 4.08
C GLN A 38 -2.06 -8.58 5.14
N SER A 39 -2.16 -7.59 6.01
CA SER A 39 -3.16 -7.56 7.08
C SER A 39 -3.41 -6.13 7.58
N PRO A 40 -4.58 -5.87 8.21
CA PRO A 40 -4.84 -4.60 8.86
C PRO A 40 -3.83 -4.25 9.96
N GLY A 41 -3.32 -5.26 10.69
CA GLY A 41 -2.29 -5.05 11.72
C GLY A 41 -0.98 -4.52 11.14
N MET A 42 -0.59 -4.99 9.94
CA MET A 42 0.58 -4.48 9.22
C MET A 42 0.37 -3.03 8.78
N ALA A 43 -0.82 -2.67 8.29
CA ALA A 43 -1.16 -1.29 7.93
C ALA A 43 -1.02 -0.37 9.14
N GLN A 44 -1.63 -0.74 10.27
CA GLN A 44 -1.59 0.06 11.48
C GLN A 44 -0.16 0.22 12.02
N TRP A 45 0.62 -0.88 12.06
CA TRP A 45 2.01 -0.84 12.47
C TRP A 45 2.81 0.11 11.57
N LEU A 46 2.71 -0.04 10.25
CA LEU A 46 3.48 0.77 9.32
C LEU A 46 3.07 2.24 9.38
N GLN A 47 1.77 2.55 9.50
CA GLN A 47 1.30 3.91 9.68
C GLN A 47 1.90 4.58 10.92
N MET A 48 1.94 3.88 12.06
CA MET A 48 2.60 4.39 13.27
C MET A 48 4.10 4.58 13.08
N GLN A 49 4.76 3.62 12.42
CA GLN A 49 6.19 3.69 12.13
C GLN A 49 6.55 4.88 11.22
N LEU A 50 5.78 5.12 10.17
CA LEU A 50 5.96 6.26 9.27
C LEU A 50 5.69 7.58 10.00
N ALA A 51 4.66 7.64 10.84
CA ALA A 51 4.37 8.84 11.63
C ALA A 51 5.48 9.16 12.65
N GLN A 52 6.14 8.15 13.22
CA GLN A 52 7.30 8.35 14.10
C GLN A 52 8.48 8.96 13.35
N GLN A 53 8.70 8.58 12.08
CA GLN A 53 9.77 9.11 11.26
C GLN A 53 9.46 10.51 10.71
N PHE A 54 8.25 10.72 10.20
CA PHE A 54 7.85 11.94 9.47
C PHE A 54 7.03 12.92 10.32
N SER A 55 6.86 12.67 11.61
CA SER A 55 5.91 13.34 12.52
C SER A 55 4.42 13.17 12.17
N ILE A 56 4.09 12.85 10.92
CA ILE A 56 2.75 12.59 10.42
C ILE A 56 2.77 11.52 9.33
N ALA A 57 1.79 10.61 9.35
CA ALA A 57 1.52 9.69 8.25
C ALA A 57 0.06 9.86 7.84
N ALA A 58 -0.16 10.45 6.67
CA ALA A 58 -1.48 10.77 6.14
C ALA A 58 -1.53 10.52 4.63
N ASN A 59 -2.75 10.36 4.11
CA ASN A 59 -3.00 10.11 2.69
C ASN A 59 -2.25 8.89 2.12
N ILE A 60 -2.14 7.81 2.90
CA ILE A 60 -1.53 6.54 2.50
C ILE A 60 -2.64 5.49 2.36
N GLU A 61 -2.68 4.81 1.22
CA GLU A 61 -3.55 3.67 0.98
C GLU A 61 -2.81 2.36 1.29
N PHE A 62 -3.47 1.47 2.03
CA PHE A 62 -2.93 0.16 2.40
C PHE A 62 -3.77 -0.99 1.82
N PRO A 63 -3.79 -1.19 0.49
CA PRO A 63 -4.59 -2.24 -0.12
C PRO A 63 -3.97 -3.62 0.15
N LEU A 64 -4.84 -4.63 0.24
CA LEU A 64 -4.38 -6.02 0.14
C LEU A 64 -3.93 -6.31 -1.29
N PRO A 65 -3.04 -7.29 -1.53
CA PRO A 65 -2.56 -7.61 -2.87
C PRO A 65 -3.69 -7.90 -3.86
N ALA A 66 -4.70 -8.67 -3.47
CA ALA A 66 -5.83 -8.99 -4.34
C ALA A 66 -6.64 -7.73 -4.72
N THR A 67 -6.90 -6.84 -3.76
CA THR A 67 -7.61 -5.57 -3.98
C THR A 67 -6.82 -4.67 -4.94
N PHE A 68 -5.50 -4.55 -4.74
CA PHE A 68 -4.65 -3.76 -5.61
C PHE A 68 -4.63 -4.30 -7.05
N ILE A 69 -4.51 -5.62 -7.23
CA ILE A 69 -4.51 -6.23 -8.56
C ILE A 69 -5.85 -5.99 -9.27
N TRP A 70 -6.98 -6.09 -8.56
CA TRP A 70 -8.29 -5.80 -9.14
C TRP A 70 -8.42 -4.33 -9.55
N ASP A 71 -8.00 -3.40 -8.70
CA ASP A 71 -7.95 -1.97 -9.03
C ASP A 71 -7.09 -1.72 -10.29
N MET A 72 -5.93 -2.36 -10.40
CA MET A 72 -5.11 -2.28 -11.63
C MET A 72 -5.85 -2.82 -12.87
N PHE A 73 -6.62 -3.91 -12.76
CA PHE A 73 -7.44 -4.38 -13.89
C PHE A 73 -8.46 -3.33 -14.33
N THR A 74 -9.14 -2.65 -13.39
CA THR A 74 -10.12 -1.60 -13.73
C THR A 74 -9.49 -0.37 -14.36
N ARG A 75 -8.21 -0.09 -14.08
CA ARG A 75 -7.49 1.07 -14.63
C ARG A 75 -6.88 0.79 -16.00
N VAL A 76 -6.43 -0.44 -16.24
CA VAL A 76 -5.64 -0.79 -17.45
C VAL A 76 -6.51 -1.44 -18.52
N LEU A 77 -7.50 -2.25 -18.15
CA LEU A 77 -8.34 -2.99 -19.09
C LEU A 77 -9.71 -2.31 -19.27
N PRO A 78 -10.22 -2.20 -20.51
CA PRO A 78 -11.54 -1.63 -20.75
C PRO A 78 -12.66 -2.58 -20.31
N GLY A 79 -13.75 -2.02 -19.79
CA GLY A 79 -14.98 -2.77 -19.51
C GLY A 79 -14.96 -3.63 -18.25
N ILE A 80 -13.96 -3.49 -17.37
CA ILE A 80 -13.93 -4.18 -16.09
C ILE A 80 -14.79 -3.43 -15.05
N PRO A 81 -15.72 -4.09 -14.34
CA PRO A 81 -16.51 -3.46 -13.30
C PRO A 81 -15.67 -3.12 -12.07
N LYS A 82 -16.05 -2.07 -11.33
CA LYS A 82 -15.33 -1.60 -10.13
C LYS A 82 -15.20 -2.67 -9.04
N GLU A 83 -16.25 -3.47 -8.85
CA GLU A 83 -16.26 -4.56 -7.88
C GLU A 83 -16.19 -5.91 -8.61
N SER A 84 -15.45 -6.86 -8.03
CA SER A 84 -15.40 -8.21 -8.57
C SER A 84 -16.72 -8.93 -8.31
N VAL A 85 -17.33 -9.45 -9.37
CA VAL A 85 -18.54 -10.29 -9.26
C VAL A 85 -18.29 -11.63 -8.57
N TYR A 86 -17.02 -11.97 -8.30
CA TYR A 86 -16.59 -13.20 -7.65
C TYR A 86 -16.02 -12.97 -6.24
N GLU A 87 -16.16 -11.76 -5.68
CA GLU A 87 -15.74 -11.51 -4.30
C GLU A 87 -16.53 -12.38 -3.31
N THR A 88 -15.80 -13.19 -2.55
CA THR A 88 -16.37 -13.97 -1.44
C THR A 88 -16.84 -12.99 -0.37
N ARG A 89 -18.14 -12.70 -0.33
CA ARG A 89 -18.75 -12.01 0.81
C ARG A 89 -18.62 -12.90 2.04
N VAL A 90 -17.64 -12.60 2.90
CA VAL A 90 -17.61 -13.20 4.22
C VAL A 90 -18.77 -12.59 5.00
N TYR A 91 -19.88 -13.33 5.07
CA TYR A 91 -20.95 -13.01 6.01
C TYR A 91 -20.36 -13.10 7.42
N SER A 92 -20.13 -11.95 8.04
CA SER A 92 -19.90 -11.89 9.49
C SER A 92 -21.25 -12.09 10.18
N PRO A 93 -21.37 -12.98 11.18
CA PRO A 93 -22.59 -13.15 11.98
C PRO A 93 -22.92 -11.89 12.80
#